data_AF-A0A3D9FY24-F1
#
_entry.id   AF-A0A3D9FY24-F1
#
_cell.length_a   1.000
_cell.length_b   1.000
_cell.length_c   1.000
_cell.angle_alpha   90.00
_cell.angle_beta   90.00
_cell.angle_gamma   90.00
#
_symmetry.space_group_name_H-M   'P 1'
#
loop_
_entity.id
_entity.type
_entity.pdbx_description
1 polymer ?
#
loop_
_entity_poly.entity_id
_entity_poly.type
_entity_poly.pdbx_seq_one_letter_code
_entity_poly.pdbx_strand_id
1 'polypeptide(L)'
;MKAYAVIFLTIVFVFPLNCFSQKATKTNTNPDNGITKLNADAKPDEELVIAAYYVEETINMTFGKRITKYEVSKLDMVNTYDLGPNNTRIVTPIYRKPKVKAAEVPLMAKIVTDIPAETVKPVKVEVTHKAEPAKYIDIDISRTYEKVLDKGYKSVDMLRKVADKSYFDGDMEEAAKYYAELLGMSANLDSIYYYRYAESLKAINQTEKANEMMLLFESKNPTNRVAKK
;
A
#
# COMPACT_ATOMS: atom_id res chain seq x y z
N MET A 1 -64.07 26.19 -12.33
CA MET A 1 -62.92 27.11 -12.35
C MET A 1 -62.36 27.21 -10.93
N LYS A 2 -61.12 26.77 -10.70
CA LYS A 2 -60.40 26.91 -9.42
C LYS A 2 -59.05 27.54 -9.75
N ALA A 3 -58.79 28.71 -9.18
CA ALA A 3 -57.55 29.45 -9.40
C ALA A 3 -56.50 29.02 -8.37
N TYR A 4 -55.29 28.71 -8.83
CA TYR A 4 -54.12 28.47 -7.98
C TYR A 4 -53.16 29.64 -8.15
N ALA A 5 -52.86 30.32 -7.04
CA ALA A 5 -51.88 31.39 -6.99
C ALA A 5 -50.48 30.78 -6.77
N VAL A 6 -49.51 31.16 -7.60
CA VAL A 6 -48.11 30.73 -7.50
C VAL A 6 -47.35 31.80 -6.72
N ILE A 7 -46.79 31.44 -5.56
CA ILE A 7 -45.94 32.32 -4.74
C ILE A 7 -44.49 31.89 -4.99
N PHE A 8 -43.70 32.75 -5.66
CA PHE A 8 -42.25 32.60 -5.78
C PHE A 8 -41.58 33.24 -4.56
N LEU A 9 -40.77 32.45 -3.83
CA LEU A 9 -40.00 32.90 -2.68
C LEU A 9 -38.51 32.94 -3.09
N THR A 10 -37.98 34.15 -3.26
CA THR A 10 -36.57 34.41 -3.60
C THR A 10 -35.71 34.41 -2.33
N ILE A 11 -34.74 33.52 -2.26
CA ILE A 11 -33.78 33.42 -1.13
C ILE A 11 -32.47 34.07 -1.57
N VAL A 12 -32.12 35.20 -0.96
CA VAL A 12 -30.82 35.88 -1.12
C VAL A 12 -29.87 35.38 -0.03
N PHE A 13 -28.81 34.66 -0.42
CA PHE A 13 -27.73 34.26 0.47
C PHE A 13 -26.70 35.39 0.59
N VAL A 14 -26.54 35.94 1.80
CA VAL A 14 -25.44 36.85 2.16
C VAL A 14 -24.46 36.08 3.04
N PHE A 15 -23.31 35.70 2.48
CA PHE A 15 -22.19 35.13 3.24
C PHE A 15 -21.27 36.26 3.74
N PRO A 16 -20.97 36.37 5.04
CA PRO A 16 -19.88 37.22 5.51
C PRO A 16 -18.55 36.46 5.43
N LEU A 17 -17.61 36.97 4.62
CA LEU A 17 -16.21 36.56 4.63
C LEU A 17 -15.56 37.10 5.92
N ASN A 18 -15.35 36.23 6.91
CA ASN A 18 -14.45 36.51 8.03
C ASN A 18 -13.01 36.17 7.61
N CYS A 19 -12.23 37.17 7.23
CA CYS A 19 -10.79 37.05 7.03
C CYS A 19 -10.07 37.03 8.39
N PHE A 20 -9.43 35.89 8.70
CA PHE A 20 -8.58 35.73 9.88
C PHE A 20 -7.21 36.42 9.61
N SER A 21 -7.02 37.63 10.13
CA SER A 21 -5.73 38.35 10.09
C SER A 21 -4.96 38.08 11.39
N GLN A 22 -3.89 37.28 11.34
CA GLN A 22 -2.96 37.15 12.46
C GLN A 22 -1.86 38.20 12.34
N LYS A 23 -1.81 39.13 13.31
CA LYS A 23 -0.69 40.04 13.54
C LYS A 23 0.46 39.25 14.17
N ALA A 24 1.65 39.33 13.57
CA ALA A 24 2.88 38.79 14.14
C ALA A 24 3.49 39.77 15.14
N THR A 25 3.58 39.39 16.41
CA THR A 25 4.47 39.99 17.41
C THR A 25 5.81 39.28 17.39
N LYS A 26 6.89 40.05 17.23
CA LYS A 26 8.28 39.58 17.35
C LYS A 26 8.63 39.39 18.83
N THR A 27 9.23 38.25 19.17
CA THR A 27 10.14 38.13 20.33
C THR A 27 11.32 37.24 19.96
N ASN A 28 12.52 37.83 20.02
CA ASN A 28 13.82 37.17 19.98
C ASN A 28 14.06 36.39 21.29
N THR A 29 14.58 35.16 21.21
CA THR A 29 15.56 34.61 22.16
C THR A 29 16.49 33.63 21.43
N ASN A 30 17.73 33.55 21.93
CA ASN A 30 18.98 33.04 21.34
C ASN A 30 19.00 31.60 20.80
N PRO A 31 19.95 31.27 19.89
CA PRO A 31 20.16 29.91 19.40
C PRO A 31 21.00 29.12 20.42
N ASP A 32 20.43 28.06 20.97
CA ASP A 32 21.20 27.04 21.67
C ASP A 32 21.53 25.95 20.64
N ASN A 33 22.84 25.81 20.36
CA ASN A 33 23.34 24.88 19.36
C ASN A 33 22.92 23.45 19.74
N GLY A 34 22.25 22.77 18.81
CA GLY A 34 21.77 21.40 18.95
C GLY A 34 22.87 20.47 19.45
N ILE A 35 22.61 19.85 20.60
CA ILE A 35 23.53 18.92 21.25
C ILE A 35 23.47 17.58 20.50
N THR A 36 24.49 17.29 19.67
CA THR A 36 24.78 15.95 19.17
C THR A 36 25.22 15.07 20.34
N LYS A 37 24.37 14.13 20.75
CA LYS A 37 24.73 13.11 21.75
C LYS A 37 25.11 11.81 21.05
N LEU A 38 26.41 11.51 21.06
CA LEU A 38 26.95 10.20 20.70
C LEU A 38 26.81 9.27 21.91
N ASN A 39 25.97 8.24 21.83
CA ASN A 39 25.95 7.18 22.82
C ASN A 39 26.93 6.08 22.38
N ALA A 40 28.02 5.92 23.13
CA ALA A 40 28.97 4.84 22.97
C ALA A 40 28.66 3.77 24.02
N ASP A 41 27.98 2.70 23.62
CA ASP A 41 27.88 1.49 24.44
C ASP A 41 29.08 0.56 24.18
N ALA A 42 29.41 -0.19 25.23
CA ALA A 42 30.66 -0.87 25.50
C ALA A 42 31.33 -1.65 24.34
N LYS A 43 32.65 -1.48 24.28
CA LYS A 43 33.64 -2.14 23.43
C LYS A 43 33.67 -3.67 23.67
N PRO A 44 33.57 -4.52 22.62
CA PRO A 44 34.00 -5.90 22.70
C PRO A 44 35.44 -6.05 22.17
N ASP A 45 36.20 -6.96 22.78
CA ASP A 45 37.65 -7.18 22.59
C ASP A 45 38.06 -7.87 21.28
N GLU A 46 37.42 -7.53 20.15
CA GLU A 46 37.85 -7.95 18.82
C GLU A 46 37.90 -6.73 17.89
N GLU A 47 38.94 -6.66 17.04
CA GLU A 47 39.21 -5.55 16.11
C GLU A 47 38.15 -5.47 14.99
N LEU A 48 36.93 -5.08 15.37
CA LEU A 48 35.79 -4.92 14.49
C LEU A 48 35.83 -3.55 13.82
N VAL A 49 35.72 -3.52 12.49
CA VAL A 49 35.73 -2.29 11.71
C VAL A 49 34.30 -1.76 11.60
N ILE A 50 34.14 -0.44 11.68
CA ILE A 50 32.84 0.22 11.46
C ILE A 50 32.45 0.01 10.00
N ALA A 51 31.34 -0.68 9.77
CA ALA A 51 30.88 -1.04 8.43
C ALA A 51 29.81 -0.07 7.89
N ALA A 52 28.96 0.44 8.78
CA ALA A 52 27.89 1.38 8.45
C ALA A 52 27.43 2.11 9.72
N TYR A 53 26.61 3.14 9.55
CA TYR A 53 25.95 3.89 10.60
C TYR A 53 24.44 3.85 10.38
N TYR A 54 23.69 3.53 11.43
CA TYR A 54 22.25 3.64 11.43
C TYR A 54 21.85 5.01 11.96
N VAL A 55 21.07 5.76 11.17
CA VAL A 55 20.62 7.10 11.54
C VAL A 55 19.12 7.09 11.76
N GLU A 56 18.71 7.58 12.93
CA GLU A 56 17.31 7.85 13.25
C GLU A 56 17.12 9.37 13.42
N GLU A 57 16.30 9.97 12.55
CA GLU A 57 15.89 11.36 12.65
C GLU A 57 14.47 11.42 13.21
N THR A 58 14.31 12.06 14.36
CA THR A 58 13.02 12.25 15.03
C THR A 58 12.60 13.71 14.96
N ILE A 59 11.47 13.96 14.32
CA ILE A 59 10.84 15.28 14.19
C ILE A 59 9.58 15.29 15.05
N ASN A 60 9.60 16.10 16.10
CA ASN A 60 8.46 16.34 16.99
C ASN A 60 7.50 17.34 16.33
N MET A 61 6.23 16.94 16.25
CA MET A 61 5.15 17.74 15.66
C MET A 61 4.19 18.18 16.77
N THR A 62 3.27 19.10 16.44
CA THR A 62 2.20 19.54 17.36
C THR A 62 1.30 18.39 17.81
N PHE A 63 1.17 17.35 16.98
CA PHE A 63 0.49 16.11 17.31
C PHE A 63 1.35 14.92 16.86
N GLY A 64 2.02 14.29 17.83
CA GLY A 64 2.86 13.10 17.61
C GLY A 64 4.26 13.41 17.10
N LYS A 65 4.92 12.38 16.56
CA LYS A 65 6.31 12.42 16.07
C LYS A 65 6.46 11.68 14.74
N ARG A 66 7.33 12.17 13.87
CA ARG A 66 7.79 11.47 12.65
C ARG A 66 9.20 10.94 12.87
N ILE A 67 9.43 9.68 12.53
CA ILE A 67 10.74 9.02 12.67
C ILE A 67 11.17 8.51 11.29
N THR A 68 12.31 9.01 10.80
CA THR A 68 12.94 8.58 9.54
C THR A 68 14.19 7.78 9.86
N LYS A 69 14.36 6.60 9.27
CA LYS A 69 15.49 5.71 9.53
C LYS A 69 16.22 5.34 8.25
N TYR A 70 17.54 5.44 8.24
CA TYR A 70 18.37 5.12 7.07
C TYR A 70 19.76 4.61 7.47
N GLU A 71 20.34 3.78 6.60
CA GLU A 71 21.71 3.24 6.75
C GLU A 71 22.69 4.03 5.89
N VAL A 72 23.86 4.34 6.44
CA VAL A 72 24.89 5.14 5.77
C VAL A 72 26.25 4.45 5.90
N SER A 73 26.98 4.32 4.80
CA SER A 73 28.30 3.65 4.79
C SER A 73 29.40 4.47 5.47
N LYS A 74 29.32 5.80 5.44
CA LYS A 74 30.28 6.73 6.04
C LYS A 74 29.57 7.81 6.85
N LEU A 75 30.19 8.27 7.93
CA LEU A 75 29.58 9.28 8.81
C LEU A 75 29.36 10.62 8.07
N ASP A 76 30.24 10.99 7.15
CA ASP A 76 30.16 12.26 6.41
C ASP A 76 28.95 12.34 5.46
N MET A 77 28.33 11.20 5.15
CA MET A 77 27.12 11.12 4.34
C MET A 77 25.85 11.31 5.19
N VAL A 78 25.97 11.40 6.52
CA VAL A 78 24.86 11.78 7.39
C VAL A 78 24.62 13.26 7.20
N ASN A 79 23.41 13.59 6.77
CA ASN A 79 23.00 14.96 6.58
C ASN A 79 23.16 15.77 7.88
N THR A 80 23.76 16.96 7.83
CA THR A 80 24.03 17.81 9.00
C THR A 80 23.13 19.05 9.08
N TYR A 81 22.10 19.14 8.25
CA TYR A 81 21.14 20.25 8.30
C TYR A 81 20.47 20.31 9.68
N ASP A 82 20.14 21.54 10.09
CA ASP A 82 19.41 21.81 11.32
C ASP A 82 18.00 21.23 11.20
N LEU A 83 17.68 20.32 12.11
CA LEU A 83 16.36 19.70 12.18
C LEU A 83 15.31 20.63 12.81
N GLY A 84 15.72 21.75 13.40
CA GLY A 84 14.85 22.68 14.10
C GLY A 84 14.67 22.33 15.59
N PRO A 85 14.01 23.23 16.34
CA PRO A 85 13.91 23.12 17.79
C PRO A 85 13.13 21.87 18.21
N ASN A 86 13.59 21.22 19.29
CA ASN A 86 13.04 19.98 19.84
C ASN A 86 13.16 18.73 18.94
N ASN A 87 13.90 18.77 17.84
CA ASN A 87 14.13 17.60 16.98
C ASN A 87 15.49 16.96 17.27
N THR A 88 15.66 15.67 16.95
CA THR A 88 16.87 14.93 17.34
C THR A 88 17.32 13.97 16.24
N ARG A 89 18.64 13.86 16.06
CA ARG A 89 19.31 12.86 15.21
C ARG A 89 20.18 11.97 16.08
N ILE A 90 19.96 10.66 15.99
CA ILE A 90 20.77 9.65 16.69
C ILE A 90 21.49 8.82 15.63
N VAL A 91 22.82 8.72 15.75
CA VAL A 91 23.67 7.96 14.84
C VAL A 91 24.32 6.83 15.61
N THR A 92 24.03 5.59 15.23
CA THR A 92 24.52 4.38 15.89
C THR A 92 25.49 3.64 14.96
N PRO A 93 26.76 3.45 15.33
CA PRO A 93 27.72 2.70 14.51
C PRO A 93 27.39 1.20 14.49
N ILE A 94 27.48 0.59 13.31
CA ILE A 94 27.33 -0.85 13.09
C ILE A 94 28.73 -1.43 12.85
N TYR A 95 29.18 -2.28 13.75
CA TYR A 95 30.46 -2.97 13.68
C TYR A 95 30.33 -4.30 12.92
N ARG A 96 31.26 -4.61 12.02
CA ARG A 96 31.36 -5.92 11.36
C ARG A 96 32.81 -6.37 11.28
N LYS A 97 33.02 -7.68 11.11
CA LYS A 97 34.36 -8.25 10.88
C LYS A 97 34.92 -7.72 9.55
N PRO A 98 36.21 -7.32 9.50
CA PRO A 98 36.79 -6.73 8.30
C PRO A 98 36.71 -7.71 7.12
N LYS A 99 36.03 -7.30 6.05
CA LYS A 99 36.05 -8.03 4.79
C LYS A 99 37.34 -7.67 4.08
N VAL A 100 38.32 -8.59 4.06
CA VAL A 100 39.59 -8.43 3.34
C VAL A 100 39.26 -8.13 1.87
N LYS A 101 39.49 -6.88 1.44
CA LYS A 101 39.44 -6.53 0.02
C LYS A 101 40.65 -7.18 -0.64
N ALA A 102 40.42 -8.10 -1.57
CA ALA A 102 41.47 -8.60 -2.44
C ALA A 102 42.11 -7.38 -3.13
N ALA A 103 43.41 -7.19 -2.88
CA ALA A 103 44.18 -6.12 -3.47
C ALA A 103 44.14 -6.22 -5.00
N GLU A 104 43.94 -5.09 -5.66
CA GLU A 104 44.17 -4.92 -7.08
C GLU A 104 45.66 -5.18 -7.35
N VAL A 105 45.97 -6.34 -7.94
CA VAL A 105 47.33 -6.69 -8.35
C VAL A 105 47.60 -5.96 -9.68
N PRO A 106 48.70 -5.18 -9.78
CA PRO A 106 49.05 -4.48 -11.01
C PRO A 106 49.38 -5.48 -12.14
N LEU A 107 49.01 -5.10 -13.35
CA LEU A 107 49.29 -5.81 -14.60
C LEU A 107 50.80 -6.09 -14.74
N MET A 108 51.19 -7.36 -14.70
CA MET A 108 52.50 -7.84 -15.18
C MET A 108 52.28 -8.94 -16.21
N ALA A 109 53.01 -8.81 -17.31
CA ALA A 109 52.81 -9.54 -18.55
C ALA A 109 53.18 -11.03 -18.43
N LYS A 110 52.23 -11.86 -18.89
CA LYS A 110 52.38 -13.09 -19.67
C LYS A 110 53.74 -13.81 -19.62
N ILE A 111 53.79 -14.92 -18.89
CA ILE A 111 54.46 -16.15 -19.37
C ILE A 111 53.51 -17.32 -19.13
N VAL A 112 53.14 -17.97 -20.24
CA VAL A 112 52.32 -19.16 -20.32
C VAL A 112 53.20 -20.36 -20.02
N THR A 113 52.82 -21.20 -19.05
CA THR A 113 53.22 -22.61 -19.02
C THR A 113 52.02 -23.44 -18.62
N ASP A 114 51.73 -24.41 -19.46
CA ASP A 114 50.54 -25.25 -19.51
C ASP A 114 50.47 -26.23 -18.33
N ILE A 115 49.31 -26.31 -17.67
CA ILE A 115 48.93 -27.44 -16.80
C ILE A 115 47.43 -27.74 -17.06
N PRO A 116 47.05 -29.01 -17.27
CA PRO A 116 45.84 -29.40 -17.99
C PRO A 116 44.54 -29.23 -17.18
N ALA A 117 43.45 -29.04 -17.93
CA ALA A 117 42.09 -28.87 -17.44
C ALA A 117 41.57 -30.14 -16.74
N GLU A 118 41.40 -30.07 -15.42
CA GLU A 118 40.54 -30.99 -14.70
C GLU A 118 39.18 -30.31 -14.44
N THR A 119 38.12 -30.93 -14.96
CA THR A 119 36.77 -30.40 -14.96
C THR A 119 36.10 -30.66 -13.61
N VAL A 120 36.21 -29.71 -12.68
CA VAL A 120 35.43 -29.75 -11.44
C VAL A 120 34.00 -29.29 -11.73
N LYS A 121 33.05 -30.24 -11.78
CA LYS A 121 31.62 -29.91 -11.84
C LYS A 121 31.23 -29.14 -10.57
N PRO A 122 30.54 -27.98 -10.68
CA PRO A 122 30.19 -27.20 -9.50
C PRO A 122 29.20 -27.99 -8.63
N VAL A 123 29.62 -28.30 -7.40
CA VAL A 123 28.72 -28.80 -6.35
C VAL A 123 27.73 -27.68 -6.05
N LYS A 124 26.46 -27.89 -6.38
CA LYS A 124 25.35 -27.05 -5.91
C LYS A 124 25.26 -27.23 -4.40
N VAL A 125 25.84 -26.28 -3.66
CA VAL A 125 25.56 -26.14 -2.24
C VAL A 125 24.16 -25.56 -2.13
N GLU A 126 23.17 -26.41 -1.89
CA GLU A 126 21.83 -25.98 -1.47
C GLU A 126 21.96 -25.35 -0.08
N VAL A 127 22.13 -24.03 -0.04
CA VAL A 127 21.93 -23.26 1.19
C VAL A 127 20.43 -23.23 1.43
N THR A 128 19.90 -24.25 2.09
CA THR A 128 18.54 -24.21 2.63
C THR A 128 18.52 -23.20 3.77
N HIS A 129 18.22 -21.94 3.46
CA HIS A 129 17.79 -20.97 4.47
C HIS A 129 16.51 -21.50 5.10
N LYS A 130 16.63 -21.99 6.33
CA LYS A 130 15.50 -22.45 7.15
C LYS A 130 14.52 -21.29 7.29
N ALA A 131 13.36 -21.41 6.65
CA ALA A 131 12.33 -20.39 6.63
C ALA A 131 11.90 -20.08 8.08
N GLU A 132 12.04 -18.82 8.48
CA GLU A 132 11.47 -18.34 9.74
C GLU A 132 9.95 -18.50 9.67
N PRO A 133 9.29 -19.02 10.73
CA PRO A 133 7.85 -19.22 10.69
C PRO A 133 7.14 -17.86 10.57
N ALA A 134 6.29 -17.73 9.55
CA ALA A 134 5.50 -16.53 9.34
C ALA A 134 4.69 -16.20 10.62
N LYS A 135 4.83 -14.98 11.13
CA LYS A 135 4.11 -14.47 12.32
C LYS A 135 2.65 -14.08 12.02
N TYR A 136 2.15 -14.39 10.83
CA TYR A 136 0.81 -14.04 10.38
C TYR A 136 0.08 -15.28 9.89
N ILE A 137 -1.24 -15.24 10.04
CA ILE A 137 -2.15 -16.25 9.50
C ILE A 137 -2.90 -15.56 8.37
N ASP A 138 -2.76 -16.07 7.15
CA ASP A 138 -3.54 -15.61 6.02
C ASP A 138 -4.94 -16.21 6.09
N ILE A 139 -5.94 -15.32 6.16
CA ILE A 139 -7.34 -15.71 6.21
C ILE A 139 -8.00 -15.31 4.89
N ASP A 140 -8.53 -16.30 4.19
CA ASP A 140 -9.38 -16.05 3.03
C ASP A 140 -10.79 -15.67 3.49
N ILE A 141 -11.07 -14.37 3.43
CA ILE A 141 -12.33 -13.78 3.86
C ILE A 141 -13.48 -14.24 2.95
N SER A 142 -13.25 -14.37 1.64
CA SER A 142 -14.28 -14.74 0.67
C SER A 142 -14.76 -16.18 0.90
N ARG A 143 -13.83 -17.12 1.10
CA ARG A 143 -14.16 -18.50 1.50
C ARG A 143 -14.88 -18.58 2.84
N THR A 144 -14.56 -17.69 3.76
CA THR A 144 -15.24 -17.62 5.05
C THR A 144 -16.69 -17.17 4.87
N TYR A 145 -16.94 -16.19 3.99
CA TYR A 145 -18.29 -15.73 3.68
C TYR A 145 -19.11 -16.76 2.91
N GLU A 146 -18.53 -17.49 1.96
CA GLU A 146 -19.20 -18.61 1.29
C GLU A 146 -19.78 -19.60 2.30
N LYS A 147 -18.95 -20.05 3.27
CA LYS A 147 -19.39 -20.96 4.34
C LYS A 147 -20.51 -20.39 5.23
N VAL A 148 -20.57 -19.06 5.39
CA VAL A 148 -21.60 -18.39 6.18
C VAL A 148 -22.90 -18.28 5.39
N LEU A 149 -22.80 -17.98 4.09
CA LEU A 149 -23.93 -17.96 3.15
C LEU A 149 -24.56 -19.34 3.02
N ASP A 150 -23.74 -20.40 2.95
CA ASP A 150 -24.20 -21.81 2.90
C ASP A 150 -24.99 -22.21 4.15
N LYS A 151 -24.68 -21.61 5.30
CA LYS A 151 -25.44 -21.78 6.54
C LYS A 151 -26.75 -20.99 6.56
N GLY A 152 -27.04 -20.20 5.52
CA GLY A 152 -28.25 -19.40 5.37
C GLY A 152 -28.16 -17.99 5.95
N TYR A 153 -27.01 -17.58 6.49
CA TYR A 153 -26.84 -16.21 6.99
C TYR A 153 -26.46 -15.29 5.84
N LYS A 154 -27.46 -14.58 5.30
CA LYS A 154 -27.30 -13.72 4.13
C LYS A 154 -27.23 -12.25 4.53
N SER A 155 -26.25 -11.55 3.98
CA SER A 155 -26.12 -10.10 4.06
C SER A 155 -25.73 -9.56 2.68
N VAL A 156 -26.22 -8.37 2.34
CA VAL A 156 -25.94 -7.70 1.05
C VAL A 156 -24.43 -7.57 0.83
N ASP A 157 -23.67 -7.23 1.87
CA ASP A 157 -22.21 -7.09 1.78
C ASP A 157 -21.47 -8.41 1.57
N MET A 158 -21.95 -9.49 2.19
CA MET A 158 -21.36 -10.82 2.03
C MET A 158 -21.60 -11.34 0.62
N LEU A 159 -22.85 -11.26 0.15
CA LEU A 159 -23.23 -11.66 -1.20
C LEU A 159 -22.46 -10.88 -2.26
N ARG A 160 -22.32 -9.56 -2.08
CA ARG A 160 -21.52 -8.72 -2.97
C ARG A 160 -20.07 -9.19 -3.07
N LYS A 161 -19.40 -9.41 -1.93
CA LYS A 161 -17.99 -9.80 -1.91
C LYS A 161 -17.76 -11.20 -2.50
N VAL A 162 -18.65 -12.14 -2.19
CA VAL A 162 -18.57 -13.50 -2.73
C VAL A 162 -18.84 -13.49 -4.23
N ALA A 163 -19.90 -12.82 -4.69
CA ALA A 163 -20.21 -12.73 -6.12
C ALA A 163 -19.10 -12.03 -6.93
N ASP A 164 -18.56 -10.91 -6.42
CA ASP A 164 -17.44 -10.21 -7.06
C ASP A 164 -16.21 -11.12 -7.15
N LYS A 165 -15.88 -11.84 -6.08
CA LYS A 165 -14.76 -12.78 -6.07
C LYS A 165 -14.96 -13.91 -7.09
N SER A 166 -16.12 -14.56 -7.12
CA SER A 166 -16.43 -15.60 -8.13
C SER A 166 -16.37 -15.05 -9.56
N TYR A 167 -16.85 -13.84 -9.80
CA TYR A 167 -16.77 -13.18 -11.11
C TYR A 167 -15.31 -12.95 -11.54
N PHE A 168 -14.45 -12.46 -10.63
CA PHE A 168 -13.04 -12.24 -10.93
C PHE A 168 -12.22 -13.53 -11.04
N ASP A 169 -12.60 -14.57 -10.30
CA ASP A 169 -12.00 -15.90 -10.38
C ASP A 169 -12.40 -16.64 -11.68
N GLY A 170 -13.42 -16.14 -12.39
CA GLY A 170 -13.94 -16.73 -13.63
C GLY A 170 -15.02 -17.79 -13.43
N ASP A 171 -15.47 -18.02 -12.19
CA ASP A 171 -16.60 -18.88 -11.89
C ASP A 171 -17.91 -18.14 -12.13
N MET A 172 -18.35 -18.17 -13.39
CA MET A 172 -19.53 -17.46 -13.84
C MET A 172 -20.83 -18.10 -13.36
N GLU A 173 -20.83 -19.41 -13.06
CA GLU A 173 -21.99 -20.11 -12.54
C GLU A 173 -22.30 -19.68 -11.10
N GLU A 174 -21.29 -19.68 -10.23
CA GLU A 174 -21.44 -19.20 -8.86
C GLU A 174 -21.71 -17.69 -8.82
N ALA A 175 -21.01 -16.91 -9.64
CA ALA A 175 -21.23 -15.46 -9.72
C ALA A 175 -22.69 -15.15 -10.09
N ALA A 176 -23.23 -15.82 -11.12
CA ALA A 176 -24.63 -15.64 -11.51
C ALA A 176 -25.59 -15.99 -10.37
N LYS A 177 -25.35 -17.09 -9.65
CA LYS A 177 -26.18 -17.49 -8.50
C LYS A 177 -26.20 -16.41 -7.42
N TYR A 178 -25.04 -15.95 -6.96
CA TYR A 178 -24.96 -14.98 -5.86
C TYR A 178 -25.42 -13.58 -6.28
N TYR A 179 -25.18 -13.16 -7.52
CA TYR A 179 -25.73 -11.90 -8.03
C TYR A 179 -27.26 -11.93 -8.15
N ALA A 180 -27.85 -13.06 -8.52
CA ALA A 180 -29.30 -13.21 -8.52
C ALA A 180 -29.88 -13.04 -7.11
N GLU A 181 -29.24 -13.63 -6.09
CA GLU A 181 -29.63 -13.45 -4.69
C GLU A 181 -29.43 -12.00 -4.22
N LEU A 182 -28.32 -11.36 -4.61
CA LEU A 182 -28.00 -9.98 -4.24
C LEU A 182 -29.07 -9.01 -4.76
N LEU A 183 -29.47 -9.16 -6.03
CA LEU A 183 -30.53 -8.37 -6.67
C LEU A 183 -31.90 -8.62 -6.03
N GLY A 184 -32.15 -9.84 -5.54
CA GLY A 184 -33.38 -10.16 -4.80
C GLY A 184 -33.45 -9.51 -3.42
N MET A 185 -32.31 -9.23 -2.78
CA MET A 185 -32.26 -8.64 -1.44
C MET A 185 -32.22 -7.12 -1.41
N SER A 186 -31.63 -6.47 -2.43
CA SER A 186 -31.44 -5.02 -2.45
C SER A 186 -31.88 -4.40 -3.77
N ALA A 187 -32.80 -3.44 -3.71
CA ALA A 187 -33.23 -2.66 -4.87
C ALA A 187 -32.27 -1.50 -5.22
N ASN A 188 -31.42 -1.09 -4.27
CA ASN A 188 -30.50 0.05 -4.39
C ASN A 188 -29.06 -0.44 -4.60
N LEU A 189 -28.84 -1.15 -5.71
CA LEU A 189 -27.51 -1.59 -6.13
C LEU A 189 -26.96 -0.67 -7.21
N ASP A 190 -25.64 -0.51 -7.22
CA ASP A 190 -24.93 0.18 -8.29
C ASP A 190 -25.18 -0.54 -9.63
N SER A 191 -25.29 0.26 -10.68
CA SER A 191 -25.45 -0.19 -12.07
C SER A 191 -24.43 -1.27 -12.44
N ILE A 192 -23.19 -1.19 -11.96
CA ILE A 192 -22.12 -2.14 -12.31
C ILE A 192 -22.47 -3.60 -11.96
N TYR A 193 -23.27 -3.85 -10.91
CA TYR A 193 -23.67 -5.20 -10.52
C TYR A 193 -24.64 -5.82 -11.53
N TYR A 194 -25.48 -5.02 -12.18
CA TYR A 194 -26.37 -5.49 -13.25
C TYR A 194 -25.55 -5.89 -14.49
N TYR A 195 -24.50 -5.13 -14.80
CA TYR A 195 -23.59 -5.44 -15.90
C TYR A 195 -22.82 -6.75 -15.64
N ARG A 196 -22.18 -6.89 -14.47
CA ARG A 196 -21.44 -8.12 -14.11
C ARG A 196 -22.35 -9.34 -14.11
N TYR A 197 -23.57 -9.19 -13.57
CA TYR A 197 -24.56 -10.26 -13.61
C TYR A 197 -24.96 -10.63 -15.04
N ALA A 198 -25.21 -9.65 -15.92
CA ALA A 198 -25.51 -9.90 -17.32
C ALA A 198 -24.37 -10.65 -18.04
N GLU A 199 -23.12 -10.29 -17.76
CA GLU A 199 -21.95 -10.95 -18.31
C GLU A 199 -21.81 -12.40 -17.81
N SER A 200 -21.98 -12.64 -16.51
CA SER A 200 -22.01 -13.99 -15.95
C SER A 200 -23.12 -14.84 -16.56
N LEU A 201 -24.33 -14.27 -16.71
CA LEU A 201 -25.47 -14.94 -17.35
C LEU A 201 -25.17 -15.30 -18.81
N LYS A 202 -24.48 -14.43 -19.53
CA LYS A 202 -24.06 -14.68 -20.91
C LYS A 202 -23.07 -15.85 -20.99
N ALA A 203 -22.14 -15.94 -20.05
CA ALA A 203 -21.16 -17.03 -19.99
C ALA A 203 -21.82 -18.40 -19.71
N ILE A 204 -22.89 -18.44 -18.92
CA ILE A 204 -23.68 -19.66 -18.66
C ILE A 204 -24.76 -19.94 -19.73
N ASN A 205 -24.72 -19.25 -20.87
CA ASN A 205 -25.68 -19.36 -21.99
C ASN A 205 -27.14 -18.96 -21.66
N GLN A 206 -27.37 -18.20 -20.59
CA GLN A 206 -28.68 -17.61 -20.28
C GLN A 206 -28.85 -16.23 -20.94
N THR A 207 -28.81 -16.22 -22.28
CA THR A 207 -28.74 -15.00 -23.09
C THR A 207 -29.97 -14.10 -22.95
N GLU A 208 -31.16 -14.66 -22.78
CA GLU A 208 -32.40 -13.89 -22.61
C GLU A 208 -32.34 -13.02 -21.34
N LYS A 209 -32.05 -13.63 -20.19
CA LYS A 209 -31.90 -12.92 -18.91
C LYS A 209 -30.70 -11.96 -18.93
N ALA A 210 -29.61 -12.34 -19.59
CA ALA A 210 -28.45 -11.46 -19.76
C ALA A 210 -28.84 -10.15 -20.47
N ASN A 211 -29.62 -10.25 -21.54
CA ASN A 211 -30.09 -9.08 -22.29
C ASN A 211 -31.01 -8.20 -21.44
N GLU A 212 -31.94 -8.79 -20.67
CA GLU A 212 -32.79 -8.06 -19.73
C GLU A 212 -31.97 -7.27 -18.72
N MET A 213 -31.00 -7.92 -18.07
CA MET A 213 -30.15 -7.30 -17.06
C MET A 213 -29.26 -6.21 -17.66
N MET A 214 -28.81 -6.37 -18.91
CA MET A 214 -28.08 -5.33 -19.64
C MET A 214 -28.96 -4.10 -19.93
N LEU A 215 -30.24 -4.29 -20.27
CA LEU A 215 -31.18 -3.17 -20.43
C LEU A 215 -31.41 -2.44 -19.10
N LEU A 216 -31.52 -3.18 -17.99
CA LEU A 216 -31.59 -2.57 -16.65
C LEU A 216 -30.34 -1.75 -16.33
N PHE A 217 -29.16 -2.27 -16.66
CA PHE A 217 -27.90 -1.53 -16.54
C PHE A 217 -27.93 -0.21 -17.34
N GLU A 218 -28.29 -0.26 -18.63
CA GLU A 218 -28.39 0.92 -19.48
C GLU A 218 -29.40 1.96 -18.96
N SER A 219 -30.51 1.49 -18.37
CA SER A 219 -31.52 2.37 -17.76
C SER A 219 -31.01 3.10 -16.52
N LYS A 220 -30.20 2.44 -15.71
CA LYS A 220 -29.61 2.99 -14.47
C LYS A 220 -28.35 3.80 -14.74
N ASN A 221 -27.70 3.59 -15.87
CA ASN A 221 -26.47 4.27 -16.27
C ASN A 221 -26.66 5.07 -17.58
N PRO A 222 -27.41 6.18 -17.56
CA PRO A 222 -27.76 6.94 -18.77
C PRO A 222 -26.54 7.59 -19.46
N THR A 223 -25.43 7.79 -18.74
CA THR A 223 -24.20 8.38 -19.28
C THR A 223 -23.45 7.44 -20.21
N ASN A 224 -23.63 6.12 -20.09
CA ASN A 224 -22.90 5.13 -20.90
C ASN A 224 -23.64 4.75 -22.20
N ARG A 225 -24.80 5.34 -22.49
CA ARG A 225 -25.59 5.06 -23.71
C ARG A 225 -24.96 5.64 -24.98
N VAL A 226 -23.89 6.42 -24.86
CA VAL A 226 -23.27 7.17 -25.97
C VAL A 226 -22.43 6.28 -26.92
N ALA A 227 -22.17 5.02 -26.56
CA ALA A 227 -21.27 4.14 -27.33
C ALA A 227 -21.96 3.20 -28.35
N LYS A 228 -23.28 3.30 -28.57
CA LYS A 228 -23.98 2.58 -29.65
C LYS A 228 -24.30 3.54 -30.80
N LYS A 229 -23.36 3.68 -31.74
CA LYS A 229 -23.59 4.18 -33.10
C LYS A 229 -23.17 3.12 -34.10
#